data_AF-A0A9E0XYH6-F1
#
_entry.id   AF-A0A9E0XYH6-F1
#
_cell.length_a   1.000
_cell.length_b   1.000
_cell.length_c   1.000
_cell.angle_alpha   90.00
_cell.angle_beta   90.00
_cell.angle_gamma   90.00
#
_symmetry.space_group_name_H-M   'P 1'
#
loop_
_entity.id
_entity.type
_entity.pdbx_description
1 polymer ?
#
loop_
_entity_poly.entity_id
_entity_poly.type
_entity_poly.pdbx_seq_one_letter_code
_entity_poly.pdbx_strand_id
1 'polypeptide(L)'
;MIKQYNNSYSVADFNFILQYKAIPEEIRKKYYYELKWKNAKKSEKRLKFIEILERYISIKIKPTWNNDEIIKKLRINKASYFCLKSRLLKSVREYYFNFNSNFETNHKSYEIISKVRKLISKGMIREAKSLLYRCEYHILKKESKSADDIVILSEVYEYLLVYYHRQRNKARFNIVFKKLNQLLYKELKLTDEQKTLIAIRKNIAEAFSEIFLVRSDKSNQIALQNYLKASRLAKKINKDKYYLKMLFYAGNIQHETGKVEQAYKTFSEAYNFSVIKNLKSEKNIFHTKLMLLDFLKDNSKANDYMVLTEKYYKEVLKNPYDVDYTMHILFHDLRFTSFCGYGEKFKALGEELVNRLFLYSRKADAVFRWYALEADKYIEDMYYWYEKDGDIKVKIVEHVHNSFENFNYSALLQFGKFYSYDQLAFLYVTQVELEFWKGKNCNFENAGYYIEKLKRIGKKISSYSNTDMPELLRLCLKITEESLYRKSEDVFIKYLPELKIIFNKLQSKEKNYNLSNEYSFLYFTSEILNVNEFSSMIKSFEKWIRVNQPGIFEELLKINMKKAV
;
A
#
# COMPACT_ATOMS: atom_id res chain seq x y z
N MET A 1 -16.37 18.97 22.45
CA MET A 1 -15.54 18.72 23.65
C MET A 1 -14.66 17.49 23.39
N ILE A 2 -13.38 17.71 23.09
CA ILE A 2 -12.43 16.66 22.69
C ILE A 2 -11.95 15.94 23.96
N LYS A 3 -12.53 14.78 24.29
CA LYS A 3 -11.88 13.86 25.23
C LYS A 3 -10.55 13.44 24.59
N GLN A 4 -9.45 13.81 25.25
CA GLN A 4 -8.11 13.32 24.93
C GLN A 4 -8.10 11.79 24.98
N TYR A 5 -8.21 11.14 23.83
CA TYR A 5 -7.76 9.76 23.64
C TYR A 5 -6.22 9.75 23.63
N ASN A 6 -5.62 10.10 24.77
CA ASN A 6 -4.18 9.97 25.02
C ASN A 6 -3.86 8.50 25.31
N ASN A 7 -3.94 7.66 24.28
CA ASN A 7 -3.40 6.29 24.29
C ASN A 7 -2.78 5.92 22.93
N SER A 8 -2.24 6.91 22.22
CA SER A 8 -1.59 6.67 20.95
C SER A 8 -0.20 6.08 21.16
N TYR A 9 0.05 4.90 20.57
CA TYR A 9 1.40 4.42 20.26
C TYR A 9 2.28 5.57 19.78
N SER A 10 3.56 5.60 20.17
CA SER A 10 4.50 6.35 19.34
C SER A 10 4.53 5.66 17.97
N VAL A 11 4.38 6.43 16.90
CA VAL A 11 4.46 5.91 15.51
C VAL A 11 5.70 5.03 15.32
N ALA A 12 6.79 5.32 16.03
CA ALA A 12 8.03 4.55 16.00
C ALA A 12 7.92 3.14 16.63
N ASP A 13 7.14 2.98 17.70
CA ASP A 13 6.94 1.68 18.37
C ASP A 13 6.06 0.76 17.54
N PHE A 14 4.92 1.28 17.09
CA PHE A 14 4.01 0.54 16.23
C PHE A 14 4.70 0.04 14.95
N ASN A 15 5.47 0.92 14.29
CA ASN A 15 6.25 0.55 13.12
C ASN A 15 7.33 -0.50 13.40
N PHE A 16 7.92 -0.50 14.59
CA PHE A 16 8.90 -1.53 14.96
C PHE A 16 8.22 -2.89 15.09
N ILE A 17 7.08 -2.95 15.79
CA ILE A 17 6.32 -4.18 16.01
C ILE A 17 5.85 -4.77 14.67
N LEU A 18 5.28 -3.96 13.77
CA LEU A 18 4.85 -4.45 12.46
C LEU A 18 6.02 -4.99 11.63
N GLN A 19 7.18 -4.33 11.65
CA GLN A 19 8.36 -4.82 10.93
C GLN A 19 8.93 -6.11 11.52
N TYR A 20 8.81 -6.29 12.85
CA TYR A 20 9.20 -7.54 13.49
C TYR A 20 8.21 -8.66 13.15
N LYS A 21 6.91 -8.40 13.27
CA LYS A 21 5.82 -9.33 12.91
C LYS A 21 5.90 -9.77 11.44
N ALA A 22 6.34 -8.89 10.54
CA ALA A 22 6.47 -9.17 9.11
C ALA A 22 7.48 -10.29 8.78
N ILE A 23 8.34 -10.68 9.71
CA ILE A 23 9.21 -11.85 9.56
C ILE A 23 8.42 -13.09 9.95
N PRO A 24 8.34 -14.15 9.13
CA PRO A 24 7.54 -15.34 9.42
C PRO A 24 7.84 -15.92 10.81
N GLU A 25 6.81 -16.42 11.48
CA GLU A 25 6.92 -16.92 12.86
C GLU A 25 7.94 -18.05 12.97
N GLU A 26 8.00 -18.96 11.99
CA GLU A 26 8.97 -20.05 12.00
C GLU A 26 10.41 -19.52 11.97
N ILE A 27 10.66 -18.42 11.24
CA ILE A 27 11.96 -17.77 11.18
C ILE A 27 12.29 -17.06 12.49
N ARG A 28 11.32 -16.38 13.11
CA ARG A 28 11.53 -15.72 14.42
C ARG A 28 11.83 -16.75 15.51
N LYS A 29 11.12 -17.88 15.52
CA LYS A 29 11.36 -19.02 16.41
C LYS A 29 12.76 -19.61 16.21
N LYS A 30 13.14 -19.94 14.97
CA LYS A 30 14.49 -20.45 14.65
C LYS A 30 15.59 -19.49 15.10
N TYR A 31 15.44 -18.20 14.82
CA TYR A 31 16.37 -17.16 15.27
C TYR A 31 16.47 -17.09 16.80
N TYR A 32 15.34 -17.13 17.52
CA TYR A 32 15.32 -17.15 18.98
C TYR A 32 16.07 -18.37 19.54
N TYR A 33 15.82 -19.57 19.01
CA TYR A 33 16.52 -20.78 19.45
C TYR A 33 18.01 -20.67 19.18
N GLU A 34 18.45 -20.25 17.99
CA GLU A 34 19.88 -20.08 17.72
C GLU A 34 20.58 -19.11 18.68
N LEU A 35 19.93 -17.99 19.03
CA LEU A 35 20.46 -17.07 20.05
C LEU A 35 20.57 -17.72 21.42
N LYS A 36 19.54 -18.49 21.80
CA LYS A 36 19.47 -19.19 23.09
C LYS A 36 20.57 -20.25 23.21
N TRP A 37 20.85 -21.01 22.15
CA TRP A 37 21.85 -22.08 22.18
C TRP A 37 23.29 -21.58 22.00
N LYS A 38 23.54 -20.62 21.10
CA LYS A 38 24.91 -20.18 20.76
C LYS A 38 25.49 -19.14 21.72
N ASN A 39 24.66 -18.28 22.33
CA ASN A 39 25.14 -17.10 23.07
C ASN A 39 24.14 -16.60 24.15
N ALA A 40 23.57 -17.52 24.97
CA ALA A 40 22.51 -17.21 25.94
C ALA A 40 22.83 -16.03 26.87
N LYS A 41 23.96 -16.08 27.59
CA LYS A 41 24.36 -15.04 28.56
C LYS A 41 24.56 -13.67 27.91
N LYS A 42 25.20 -13.62 26.73
CA LYS A 42 25.42 -12.35 25.98
C LYS A 42 24.13 -11.79 25.36
N SER A 43 23.11 -12.63 25.18
CA SER A 43 21.86 -12.28 24.49
C SER A 43 20.65 -12.18 25.43
N GLU A 44 20.82 -12.33 26.74
CA GLU A 44 19.73 -12.42 27.73
C GLU A 44 18.67 -11.31 27.56
N LYS A 45 19.10 -10.05 27.48
CA LYS A 45 18.18 -8.92 27.28
C LYS A 45 17.43 -8.97 25.95
N ARG A 46 18.08 -9.49 24.90
CA ARG A 46 17.47 -9.65 23.57
C ARG A 46 16.45 -10.79 23.58
N LEU A 47 16.78 -11.92 24.21
CA LEU A 47 15.87 -13.07 24.37
C LEU A 47 14.62 -12.66 25.15
N LYS A 48 14.78 -11.99 26.29
CA LYS A 48 13.67 -11.46 27.09
C LYS A 48 12.80 -10.46 26.31
N PHE A 49 13.42 -9.64 25.48
CA PHE A 49 12.67 -8.70 24.64
C PHE A 49 11.88 -9.40 23.53
N ILE A 50 12.43 -10.46 22.93
CA ILE A 50 11.70 -11.32 21.97
C ILE A 50 10.48 -11.95 22.64
N GLU A 51 10.62 -12.49 23.86
CA GLU A 51 9.51 -13.09 24.61
C GLU A 51 8.37 -12.09 24.87
N ILE A 52 8.71 -10.85 25.24
CA ILE A 52 7.73 -9.76 25.40
C ILE A 52 7.01 -9.47 24.07
N LEU A 53 7.75 -9.45 22.96
CA LEU A 53 7.18 -9.19 21.63
C LEU A 53 6.25 -10.31 21.16
N GLU A 54 6.67 -11.57 21.26
CA GLU A 54 5.86 -12.71 20.84
C GLU A 54 4.57 -12.79 21.67
N ARG A 55 4.66 -12.62 22.99
CA ARG A 55 3.47 -12.55 23.85
C ARG A 55 2.54 -11.41 23.45
N TYR A 56 3.09 -10.25 23.10
CA TYR A 56 2.27 -9.12 22.66
C TYR A 56 1.59 -9.40 21.30
N ILE A 57 2.30 -10.03 20.37
CA ILE A 57 1.78 -10.36 19.03
C ILE A 57 0.67 -11.41 19.10
N SER A 58 0.73 -12.35 20.06
CA SER A 58 -0.24 -13.44 20.19
C SER A 58 -1.58 -13.04 20.81
N ILE A 59 -1.69 -11.85 21.42
CA ILE A 59 -2.93 -11.42 22.10
C ILE A 59 -3.93 -10.88 21.08
N LYS A 60 -5.18 -11.37 21.13
CA LYS A 60 -6.30 -10.92 20.29
C LYS A 60 -6.67 -9.45 20.55
N ILE A 61 -6.82 -9.06 21.81
CA ILE A 61 -7.07 -7.67 22.24
C ILE A 61 -5.78 -7.05 22.78
N LYS A 62 -5.09 -6.29 21.95
CA LYS A 62 -3.75 -5.79 22.28
C LYS A 62 -3.81 -4.72 23.37
N PRO A 63 -3.14 -4.92 24.53
CA PRO A 63 -2.98 -3.84 25.50
C PRO A 63 -2.13 -2.71 24.89
N THR A 64 -2.20 -1.51 25.47
CA THR A 64 -1.34 -0.40 25.05
C THR A 64 0.13 -0.76 25.25
N TRP A 65 0.95 -0.51 24.23
CA TRP A 65 2.39 -0.76 24.32
C TRP A 65 3.08 0.28 25.21
N ASN A 66 3.39 -0.12 26.45
CA ASN A 66 4.03 0.75 27.44
C ASN A 66 5.55 0.57 27.46
N ASN A 67 6.28 1.53 26.88
CA ASN A 67 7.74 1.48 26.86
C ASN A 67 8.36 1.48 28.26
N ASP A 68 7.84 2.25 29.20
CA ASP A 68 8.47 2.38 30.52
C ASP A 68 8.34 1.09 31.33
N GLU A 69 7.21 0.40 31.24
CA GLU A 69 7.05 -0.94 31.81
C GLU A 69 8.01 -1.95 31.20
N ILE A 70 8.20 -1.91 29.87
CA ILE A 70 9.10 -2.82 29.17
C ILE A 70 10.56 -2.53 29.55
N ILE A 71 10.94 -1.26 29.62
CA ILE A 71 12.26 -0.80 30.05
C ILE A 71 12.55 -1.30 31.48
N LYS A 72 11.58 -1.17 32.39
CA LYS A 72 11.66 -1.72 33.76
C LYS A 72 11.80 -3.24 33.77
N LYS A 73 10.97 -3.96 33.01
CA LYS A 73 11.04 -5.45 32.87
C LYS A 73 12.39 -5.91 32.32
N LEU A 74 12.97 -5.16 31.38
CA LEU A 74 14.26 -5.46 30.79
C LEU A 74 15.44 -5.02 31.69
N ARG A 75 15.23 -4.17 32.70
CA ARG A 75 16.29 -3.57 33.54
C ARG A 75 17.37 -2.90 32.70
N ILE A 76 16.97 -2.02 31.79
CA ILE A 76 17.86 -1.22 30.93
C ILE A 76 17.41 0.24 30.97
N ASN A 77 18.24 1.16 30.48
CA ASN A 77 17.83 2.55 30.27
C ASN A 77 17.13 2.75 28.92
N LYS A 78 16.47 3.90 28.75
CA LYS A 78 15.72 4.26 27.54
C LYS A 78 16.58 4.24 26.26
N ALA A 79 17.83 4.73 26.32
CA ALA A 79 18.74 4.71 25.18
C ALA A 79 19.08 3.27 24.76
N SER A 80 19.39 2.41 25.73
CA SER A 80 19.70 0.99 25.52
C SER A 80 18.50 0.23 24.94
N TYR A 81 17.28 0.58 25.34
CA TYR A 81 16.05 0.02 24.77
C TYR A 81 15.91 0.35 23.28
N PHE A 82 16.12 1.61 22.88
CA PHE A 82 16.09 1.98 21.46
C PHE A 82 17.21 1.31 20.65
N CYS A 83 18.42 1.20 21.21
CA CYS A 83 19.50 0.43 20.60
C CYS A 83 19.13 -1.05 20.45
N LEU A 84 18.51 -1.66 21.47
CA LEU A 84 18.08 -3.04 21.46
C LEU A 84 17.04 -3.30 20.37
N LYS A 85 16.02 -2.43 20.24
CA LYS A 85 15.05 -2.49 19.15
C LYS A 85 15.71 -2.48 17.77
N SER A 86 16.59 -1.50 17.54
CA SER A 86 17.27 -1.34 16.26
C SER A 86 18.15 -2.55 15.91
N ARG A 87 18.94 -3.04 16.88
CA ARG A 87 19.82 -4.21 16.72
C ARG A 87 19.04 -5.50 16.53
N LEU A 88 17.98 -5.71 17.30
CA LEU A 88 17.11 -6.88 17.16
C LEU A 88 16.56 -6.93 15.74
N LEU A 89 15.87 -5.88 15.29
CA LEU A 89 15.26 -5.85 13.96
C LEU A 89 16.29 -6.07 12.85
N LYS A 90 17.47 -5.43 12.93
CA LYS A 90 18.55 -5.64 11.97
C LYS A 90 18.97 -7.12 11.91
N SER A 91 19.30 -7.70 13.07
CA SER A 91 19.85 -9.06 13.13
C SER A 91 18.85 -10.15 12.74
N VAL A 92 17.55 -10.02 13.10
CA VAL A 92 16.53 -11.00 12.68
C VAL A 92 16.24 -10.88 11.18
N ARG A 93 16.35 -9.69 10.58
CA ARG A 93 16.21 -9.50 9.12
C ARG A 93 17.41 -10.07 8.37
N GLU A 94 18.62 -9.85 8.86
CA GLU A 94 19.83 -10.48 8.31
C GLU A 94 19.72 -12.01 8.34
N TYR A 95 19.16 -12.58 9.42
CA TYR A 95 18.83 -13.99 9.52
C TYR A 95 17.80 -14.42 8.46
N TYR A 96 16.68 -13.69 8.32
CA TYR A 96 15.64 -13.97 7.33
C TYR A 96 16.15 -13.97 5.88
N PHE A 97 16.96 -12.97 5.50
CA PHE A 97 17.51 -12.86 4.14
C PHE A 97 18.75 -13.74 3.89
N ASN A 98 19.14 -14.54 4.89
CA ASN A 98 20.36 -15.35 4.90
C ASN A 98 21.57 -14.52 4.42
N PHE A 99 21.84 -13.41 5.12
CA PHE A 99 22.90 -12.48 4.78
C PHE A 99 23.80 -12.23 5.98
N ASN A 100 25.07 -12.64 5.86
CA ASN A 100 26.05 -12.43 6.91
C ASN A 100 26.72 -11.06 6.74
N SER A 101 26.55 -10.18 7.72
CA SER A 101 26.94 -8.77 7.60
C SER A 101 28.40 -8.48 7.91
N ASN A 102 29.19 -9.47 8.37
CA ASN A 102 30.60 -9.31 8.72
C ASN A 102 31.36 -8.61 7.58
N PHE A 103 31.87 -7.42 7.89
CA PHE A 103 32.67 -6.61 6.98
C PHE A 103 33.70 -5.89 7.82
N GLU A 104 34.95 -5.97 7.40
CA GLU A 104 36.02 -5.22 8.02
C GLU A 104 35.90 -3.74 7.64
N THR A 105 36.53 -2.87 8.42
CA THR A 105 36.34 -1.42 8.34
C THR A 105 37.11 -0.73 7.21
N ASN A 106 37.93 -1.46 6.43
CA ASN A 106 38.97 -0.89 5.56
C ASN A 106 38.76 -1.07 4.04
N HIS A 107 37.54 -1.35 3.58
CA HIS A 107 37.30 -1.66 2.17
C HIS A 107 37.21 -0.44 1.24
N LYS A 108 37.67 -0.59 -0.01
CA LYS A 108 37.63 0.44 -1.07
C LYS A 108 36.18 0.69 -1.54
N SER A 109 35.90 1.87 -2.13
CA SER A 109 34.54 2.26 -2.59
C SER A 109 33.89 1.25 -3.55
N TYR A 110 34.67 0.60 -4.41
CA TYR A 110 34.19 -0.43 -5.34
C TYR A 110 33.67 -1.70 -4.63
N GLU A 111 34.33 -2.13 -3.57
CA GLU A 111 33.92 -3.31 -2.79
C GLU A 111 32.63 -3.02 -2.02
N ILE A 112 32.51 -1.80 -1.47
CA ILE A 112 31.31 -1.34 -0.78
C ILE A 112 30.11 -1.34 -1.74
N ILE A 113 30.24 -0.75 -2.94
CA ILE A 113 29.11 -0.68 -3.89
C ILE A 113 28.73 -2.06 -4.43
N SER A 114 29.68 -2.97 -4.63
CA SER A 114 29.38 -4.37 -5.00
C SER A 114 28.52 -5.08 -3.95
N LYS A 115 28.83 -4.90 -2.65
CA LYS A 115 28.02 -5.43 -1.56
C LYS A 115 26.65 -4.77 -1.47
N VAL A 116 26.58 -3.45 -1.69
CA VAL A 116 25.31 -2.71 -1.76
C VAL A 116 24.41 -3.30 -2.85
N ARG A 117 24.93 -3.56 -4.05
CA ARG A 117 24.15 -4.17 -5.15
C ARG A 117 23.57 -5.54 -4.74
N LYS A 118 24.35 -6.40 -4.08
CA LYS A 118 23.88 -7.70 -3.54
C LYS A 118 22.80 -7.57 -2.47
N LEU A 119 22.91 -6.57 -1.60
CA LEU A 119 21.88 -6.29 -0.59
C LEU A 119 20.58 -5.80 -1.23
N ILE A 120 20.70 -4.89 -2.20
CA ILE A 120 19.55 -4.29 -2.87
C ILE A 120 18.80 -5.31 -3.72
N SER A 121 19.48 -6.24 -4.40
CA SER A 121 18.82 -7.33 -5.14
C SER A 121 18.00 -8.25 -4.24
N LYS A 122 18.42 -8.43 -2.98
CA LYS A 122 17.64 -9.13 -1.93
C LYS A 122 16.56 -8.26 -1.26
N GLY A 123 16.46 -6.98 -1.62
CA GLY A 123 15.52 -6.02 -1.04
C GLY A 123 15.94 -5.45 0.33
N MET A 124 17.21 -5.60 0.71
CA MET A 124 17.78 -5.12 1.97
C MET A 124 18.29 -3.66 1.87
N ILE A 125 17.49 -2.77 1.27
CA ILE A 125 17.88 -1.37 1.02
C ILE A 125 18.11 -0.57 2.32
N ARG A 126 17.38 -0.91 3.39
CA ARG A 126 17.57 -0.30 4.72
C ARG A 126 18.94 -0.64 5.29
N GLU A 127 19.35 -1.88 5.18
CA GLU A 127 20.65 -2.36 5.62
C GLU A 127 21.77 -1.78 4.75
N ALA A 128 21.53 -1.65 3.43
CA ALA A 128 22.46 -1.02 2.50
C ALA A 128 22.67 0.48 2.76
N LYS A 129 21.71 1.18 3.39
CA LYS A 129 21.77 2.63 3.63
C LYS A 129 23.04 3.10 4.32
N SER A 130 23.50 2.40 5.37
CA SER A 130 24.72 2.79 6.08
C SER A 130 25.96 2.61 5.20
N LEU A 131 25.99 1.56 4.38
CA LEU A 131 27.07 1.31 3.41
C LEU A 131 27.07 2.35 2.29
N LEU A 132 25.90 2.78 1.81
CA LEU A 132 25.77 3.86 0.84
C LEU A 132 26.42 5.16 1.33
N TYR A 133 26.14 5.57 2.57
CA TYR A 133 26.76 6.76 3.16
C TYR A 133 28.25 6.60 3.41
N ARG A 134 28.71 5.42 3.81
CA ARG A 134 30.15 5.12 3.91
C ARG A 134 30.83 5.24 2.55
N CYS A 135 30.24 4.68 1.51
CA CYS A 135 30.74 4.79 0.14
C CYS A 135 30.84 6.25 -0.32
N GLU A 136 29.78 7.03 -0.10
CA GLU A 136 29.80 8.48 -0.37
C GLU A 136 30.96 9.16 0.35
N TYR A 137 31.09 8.93 1.66
CA TYR A 137 32.13 9.54 2.48
C TYR A 137 33.54 9.20 2.01
N HIS A 138 33.83 7.93 1.72
CA HIS A 138 35.14 7.49 1.22
C HIS A 138 35.50 8.17 -0.10
N ILE A 139 34.54 8.30 -1.03
CA ILE A 139 34.79 8.97 -2.32
C ILE A 139 34.99 10.48 -2.12
N LEU A 140 34.17 11.12 -1.28
CA LEU A 140 34.26 12.56 -1.05
C LEU A 140 35.59 12.97 -0.40
N LYS A 141 36.15 12.10 0.46
CA LYS A 141 37.45 12.30 1.11
C LYS A 141 38.68 12.15 0.21
N LYS A 142 38.54 11.56 -0.98
CA LYS A 142 39.67 11.46 -1.91
C LYS A 142 40.10 12.86 -2.37
N GLU A 143 41.41 13.12 -2.34
CA GLU A 143 42.01 14.36 -2.85
C GLU A 143 41.64 14.57 -4.32
N SER A 144 41.90 13.55 -5.16
CA SER A 144 41.48 13.51 -6.56
C SER A 144 40.38 12.45 -6.76
N LYS A 145 39.35 12.81 -7.54
CA LYS A 145 38.20 11.95 -7.82
C LYS A 145 38.27 11.48 -9.26
N SER A 146 38.19 10.17 -9.47
CA SER A 146 38.16 9.58 -10.82
C SER A 146 36.78 9.73 -11.48
N ALA A 147 36.69 9.48 -12.79
CA ALA A 147 35.40 9.38 -13.48
C ALA A 147 34.52 8.28 -12.89
N ASP A 148 35.09 7.12 -12.55
CA ASP A 148 34.38 6.00 -11.94
C ASP A 148 33.83 6.34 -10.55
N ASP A 149 34.56 7.16 -9.78
CA ASP A 149 34.06 7.68 -8.51
C ASP A 149 32.79 8.50 -8.68
N ILE A 150 32.69 9.32 -9.74
CA ILE A 150 31.48 10.09 -10.05
C ILE A 150 30.33 9.17 -10.47
N VAL A 151 30.62 8.13 -11.26
CA VAL A 151 29.62 7.13 -11.66
C VAL A 151 29.10 6.38 -10.43
N ILE A 152 29.98 5.94 -9.51
CA ILE A 152 29.59 5.29 -8.26
C ILE A 152 28.76 6.24 -7.40
N LEU A 153 29.16 7.50 -7.25
CA LEU A 153 28.36 8.49 -6.50
C LEU A 153 26.95 8.64 -7.08
N SER A 154 26.80 8.68 -8.40
CA SER A 154 25.48 8.78 -9.01
C SER A 154 24.61 7.54 -8.71
N GLU A 155 25.20 6.35 -8.65
CA GLU A 155 24.50 5.13 -8.25
C GLU A 155 24.11 5.13 -6.77
N VAL A 156 25.01 5.59 -5.89
CA VAL A 156 24.73 5.78 -4.47
C VAL A 156 23.53 6.69 -4.28
N TYR A 157 23.47 7.79 -5.02
CA TYR A 157 22.37 8.75 -4.96
C TYR A 157 21.07 8.18 -5.51
N GLU A 158 21.09 7.42 -6.61
CA GLU A 158 19.91 6.70 -7.11
C GLU A 158 19.29 5.82 -6.02
N TYR A 159 20.08 4.97 -5.36
CA TYR A 159 19.56 4.10 -4.30
C TYR A 159 19.05 4.86 -3.08
N LEU A 160 19.73 5.94 -2.67
CA LEU A 160 19.26 6.79 -1.58
C LEU A 160 17.94 7.52 -1.93
N LEU A 161 17.77 7.96 -3.18
CA LEU A 161 16.53 8.57 -3.67
C LEU A 161 15.37 7.57 -3.63
N VAL A 162 15.57 6.35 -4.15
CA VAL A 162 14.59 5.26 -4.07
C VAL A 162 14.21 4.98 -2.60
N TYR A 163 15.20 4.89 -1.71
CA TYR A 163 14.96 4.70 -0.28
C TYR A 163 14.09 5.83 0.31
N TYR A 164 14.45 7.09 0.08
CA TYR A 164 13.72 8.22 0.68
C TYR A 164 12.34 8.47 0.05
N HIS A 165 12.16 8.14 -1.23
CA HIS A 165 10.85 8.12 -1.88
C HIS A 165 9.91 7.10 -1.24
N ARG A 166 10.36 5.84 -1.07
CA ARG A 166 9.59 4.76 -0.41
C ARG A 166 9.27 5.03 1.07
N GLN A 167 10.05 5.89 1.72
CA GLN A 167 9.82 6.33 3.10
C GLN A 167 9.04 7.66 3.19
N ARG A 168 8.69 8.27 2.05
CA ARG A 168 8.05 9.58 1.92
C ARG A 168 8.79 10.70 2.68
N ASN A 169 10.12 10.64 2.70
CA ASN A 169 10.96 11.66 3.34
C ASN A 169 11.42 12.70 2.31
N LYS A 170 10.55 13.67 2.00
CA LYS A 170 10.80 14.69 0.96
C LYS A 170 12.04 15.54 1.25
N ALA A 171 12.27 15.90 2.52
CA ALA A 171 13.43 16.71 2.91
C ALA A 171 14.76 16.00 2.59
N ARG A 172 14.90 14.73 2.98
CA ARG A 172 16.11 13.95 2.68
C ARG A 172 16.22 13.60 1.20
N PHE A 173 15.10 13.34 0.52
CA PHE A 173 15.06 13.14 -0.92
C PHE A 173 15.63 14.36 -1.66
N ASN A 174 15.16 15.57 -1.36
CA ASN A 174 15.60 16.80 -2.01
C ASN A 174 17.10 17.07 -1.81
N ILE A 175 17.66 16.77 -0.63
CA ILE A 175 19.10 16.89 -0.37
C ILE A 175 19.90 15.98 -1.30
N VAL A 176 19.51 14.71 -1.42
CA VAL A 176 20.20 13.75 -2.31
C VAL A 176 20.00 14.12 -3.78
N PHE A 177 18.81 14.60 -4.15
CA PHE A 177 18.49 15.03 -5.50
C PHE A 177 19.37 16.20 -5.95
N LYS A 178 19.55 17.21 -5.09
CA LYS A 178 20.47 18.32 -5.34
C LYS A 178 21.90 17.84 -5.56
N LYS A 179 22.38 16.89 -4.74
CA LYS A 179 23.73 16.29 -4.90
C LYS A 179 23.89 15.57 -6.23
N LEU A 180 22.89 14.79 -6.66
CA LEU A 180 22.90 14.12 -7.97
C LEU A 180 22.95 15.12 -9.13
N ASN A 181 22.19 16.21 -9.04
CA ASN A 181 22.19 17.26 -10.07
C ASN A 181 23.55 17.93 -10.21
N GLN A 182 24.27 18.12 -9.11
CA GLN A 182 25.60 18.72 -9.08
C GLN A 182 26.71 17.86 -9.72
N LEU A 183 26.51 16.56 -9.94
CA LEU A 183 27.58 15.67 -10.43
C LEU A 183 28.05 15.97 -11.86
N LEU A 184 27.18 16.48 -12.74
CA LEU A 184 27.55 16.79 -14.14
C LEU A 184 28.28 18.13 -14.30
N TYR A 185 28.29 18.97 -13.27
CA TYR A 185 28.97 20.28 -13.29
C TYR A 185 30.40 20.20 -12.74
N LYS A 186 30.89 19.00 -12.45
CA LYS A 186 32.27 18.80 -11.99
C LYS A 186 33.21 18.80 -13.19
N GLU A 187 34.34 19.49 -13.05
CA GLU A 187 35.43 19.57 -14.04
C GLU A 187 36.19 18.23 -14.15
N LEU A 188 35.50 17.18 -14.60
CA LEU A 188 36.08 15.87 -14.87
C LEU A 188 35.71 15.44 -16.29
N LYS A 189 36.69 14.95 -17.04
CA LYS A 189 36.47 14.34 -18.36
C LYS A 189 35.76 13.00 -18.19
N LEU A 190 34.44 13.01 -18.42
CA LEU A 190 33.60 11.81 -18.47
C LEU A 190 33.42 11.34 -19.92
N THR A 191 33.40 10.02 -20.13
CA THR A 191 33.00 9.44 -21.43
C THR A 191 31.51 9.66 -21.69
N ASP A 192 31.09 9.56 -22.96
CA ASP A 192 29.68 9.75 -23.32
C ASP A 192 28.76 8.69 -22.73
N GLU A 193 29.24 7.44 -22.56
CA GLU A 193 28.50 6.39 -21.86
C GLU A 193 28.28 6.77 -20.38
N GLN A 194 29.33 7.26 -19.70
CA GLN A 194 29.24 7.67 -18.29
C GLN A 194 28.31 8.88 -18.11
N LYS A 195 28.40 9.88 -18.99
CA LYS A 195 27.46 11.03 -19.01
C LYS A 195 26.03 10.55 -19.22
N THR A 196 25.82 9.62 -20.15
CA THR A 196 24.50 9.05 -20.44
C THR A 196 23.95 8.28 -19.25
N LEU A 197 24.76 7.51 -18.54
CA LEU A 197 24.35 6.78 -17.34
C LEU A 197 23.93 7.73 -16.21
N ILE A 198 24.68 8.80 -15.98
CA ILE A 198 24.31 9.84 -15.01
C ILE A 198 23.01 10.53 -15.43
N ALA A 199 22.84 10.82 -16.73
CA ALA A 199 21.61 11.41 -17.25
C ALA A 199 20.39 10.49 -17.05
N ILE A 200 20.51 9.17 -17.29
CA ILE A 200 19.45 8.19 -16.99
C ILE A 200 19.01 8.32 -15.52
N ARG A 201 19.96 8.33 -14.59
CA ARG A 201 19.69 8.44 -13.14
C ARG A 201 19.03 9.77 -12.76
N LYS A 202 19.42 10.86 -13.41
CA LYS A 202 18.77 12.17 -13.23
C LYS A 202 17.31 12.16 -13.67
N ASN A 203 17.01 11.63 -14.86
CA ASN A 203 15.64 11.53 -15.35
C ASN A 203 14.78 10.64 -14.42
N ILE A 204 15.34 9.54 -13.90
CA ILE A 204 14.66 8.71 -12.88
C ILE A 204 14.33 9.54 -11.63
N ALA A 205 15.29 10.31 -11.15
CA ALA A 205 15.12 11.13 -9.96
C ALA A 205 14.12 12.27 -10.15
N GLU A 206 14.13 12.91 -11.32
CA GLU A 206 13.14 13.91 -11.75
C GLU A 206 11.74 13.29 -11.76
N ALA A 207 11.58 12.11 -12.36
CA ALA A 207 10.31 11.40 -12.35
C ALA A 207 9.84 11.11 -10.91
N PHE A 208 10.70 10.59 -10.03
CA PHE A 208 10.34 10.36 -8.62
C PHE A 208 9.97 11.63 -7.85
N SER A 209 10.59 12.77 -8.18
CA SER A 209 10.27 14.07 -7.59
C SER A 209 8.83 14.49 -7.92
N GLU A 210 8.39 14.25 -9.15
CA GLU A 210 7.04 14.57 -9.62
C GLU A 210 5.97 13.68 -8.95
N ILE A 211 6.23 12.37 -8.82
CA ILE A 211 5.28 11.41 -8.24
C ILE A 211 5.56 11.10 -6.75
N PHE A 212 6.00 12.10 -5.99
CA PHE A 212 6.44 11.92 -4.60
C PHE A 212 5.29 11.79 -3.58
N LEU A 213 4.25 12.63 -3.67
CA LEU A 213 3.07 12.61 -2.78
C LEU A 213 1.78 12.91 -3.55
N VAL A 214 1.86 13.82 -4.51
CA VAL A 214 0.74 14.25 -5.37
C VAL A 214 0.97 13.69 -6.78
N ARG A 215 0.01 12.93 -7.29
CA ARG A 215 -0.01 12.41 -8.67
C ARG A 215 -1.12 13.12 -9.43
N SER A 216 -0.86 14.36 -9.85
CA SER A 216 -1.77 15.05 -10.77
C SER A 216 -1.49 14.60 -12.20
N ASP A 217 -2.40 14.91 -13.13
CA ASP A 217 -2.18 14.60 -14.55
C ASP A 217 -0.88 15.20 -15.07
N LYS A 218 -0.60 16.45 -14.68
CA LYS A 218 0.65 17.14 -15.04
C LYS A 218 1.87 16.42 -14.47
N SER A 219 1.87 16.06 -13.19
CA SER A 219 3.04 15.39 -12.58
C SER A 219 3.24 13.99 -13.15
N ASN A 220 2.16 13.25 -13.43
CA ASN A 220 2.21 11.96 -14.12
C ASN A 220 2.76 12.10 -15.55
N GLN A 221 2.35 13.13 -16.29
CA GLN A 221 2.86 13.39 -17.64
C GLN A 221 4.36 13.70 -17.64
N ILE A 222 4.83 14.56 -16.74
CA ILE A 222 6.26 14.90 -16.63
C ILE A 222 7.07 13.67 -16.19
N ALA A 223 6.58 12.89 -15.24
CA ALA A 223 7.23 11.65 -14.83
C ALA A 223 7.32 10.63 -15.97
N LEU A 224 6.24 10.46 -16.73
CA LEU A 224 6.20 9.59 -17.91
C LEU A 224 7.24 10.02 -18.96
N GLN A 225 7.32 11.32 -19.28
CA GLN A 225 8.30 11.84 -20.23
C GLN A 225 9.74 11.56 -19.79
N ASN A 226 10.03 11.74 -18.49
CA ASN A 226 11.34 11.44 -17.93
C ASN A 226 11.68 9.95 -17.99
N TYR A 227 10.75 9.05 -17.66
CA TYR A 227 10.98 7.61 -17.81
C TYR A 227 11.20 7.20 -19.27
N LEU A 228 10.42 7.74 -20.21
CA LEU A 228 10.62 7.46 -21.64
C LEU A 228 11.94 8.02 -22.18
N LYS A 229 12.38 9.18 -21.69
CA LYS A 229 13.70 9.73 -22.02
C LYS A 229 14.82 8.85 -21.47
N ALA A 230 14.70 8.42 -20.21
CA ALA A 230 15.65 7.49 -19.60
C ALA A 230 15.70 6.13 -20.33
N SER A 231 14.55 5.60 -20.80
CA SER A 231 14.50 4.33 -21.53
C SER A 231 15.24 4.41 -22.87
N ARG A 232 15.03 5.50 -23.64
CA ARG A 232 15.74 5.74 -24.91
C ARG A 232 17.25 5.84 -24.72
N LEU A 233 17.68 6.58 -23.70
CA LEU A 233 19.10 6.69 -23.35
C LEU A 233 19.69 5.33 -22.96
N ALA A 234 18.99 4.55 -22.12
CA ALA A 234 19.43 3.23 -21.72
C ALA A 234 19.57 2.26 -22.90
N LYS A 235 18.62 2.30 -23.85
CA LYS A 235 18.67 1.50 -25.07
C LYS A 235 19.87 1.89 -25.95
N LYS A 236 20.18 3.19 -26.08
CA LYS A 236 21.32 3.70 -26.85
C LYS A 236 22.67 3.15 -26.36
N ILE A 237 22.83 2.96 -25.05
CA ILE A 237 24.06 2.47 -24.43
C ILE A 237 23.97 0.98 -23.99
N ASN A 238 23.04 0.21 -24.58
CA ASN A 238 22.86 -1.23 -24.31
C ASN A 238 22.72 -1.59 -22.81
N LYS A 239 22.06 -0.72 -22.03
CA LYS A 239 21.70 -1.01 -20.62
C LYS A 239 20.29 -1.59 -20.55
N ASP A 240 20.14 -2.81 -21.05
CA ASP A 240 18.86 -3.52 -21.22
C ASP A 240 17.98 -3.52 -19.96
N LYS A 241 18.58 -3.75 -18.78
CA LYS A 241 17.84 -3.74 -17.50
C LYS A 241 17.25 -2.37 -17.17
N TYR A 242 17.99 -1.29 -17.42
CA TYR A 242 17.47 0.07 -17.23
C TYR A 242 16.37 0.37 -18.25
N TYR A 243 16.57 0.02 -19.51
CA TYR A 243 15.57 0.21 -20.56
C TYR A 243 14.22 -0.42 -20.18
N LEU A 244 14.23 -1.71 -19.79
CA LEU A 244 13.04 -2.43 -19.37
C LEU A 244 12.43 -1.85 -18.09
N LYS A 245 13.25 -1.52 -17.09
CA LYS A 245 12.75 -0.92 -15.84
C LYS A 245 12.06 0.42 -16.08
N MET A 246 12.56 1.21 -17.02
CA MET A 246 11.93 2.49 -17.39
C MET A 246 10.62 2.29 -18.17
N LEU A 247 10.55 1.31 -19.08
CA LEU A 247 9.29 0.94 -19.73
C LEU A 247 8.26 0.42 -18.72
N PHE A 248 8.69 -0.33 -17.71
CA PHE A 248 7.83 -0.78 -16.62
C PHE A 248 7.19 0.39 -15.87
N TYR A 249 7.97 1.39 -15.45
CA TYR A 249 7.40 2.57 -14.76
C TYR A 249 6.54 3.42 -15.70
N ALA A 250 6.94 3.60 -16.96
CA ALA A 250 6.17 4.35 -17.95
C ALA A 250 4.80 3.70 -18.23
N GLY A 251 4.77 2.39 -18.47
CA GLY A 251 3.54 1.64 -18.70
C GLY A 251 2.62 1.64 -17.49
N ASN A 252 3.16 1.62 -16.27
CA ASN A 252 2.36 1.76 -15.05
C ASN A 252 1.69 3.13 -14.97
N ILE A 253 2.38 4.22 -15.30
CA ILE A 253 1.76 5.57 -15.33
C ILE A 253 0.68 5.64 -16.40
N GLN A 254 0.93 5.10 -17.61
CA GLN A 254 -0.07 5.07 -18.67
C GLN A 254 -1.33 4.30 -18.22
N HIS A 255 -1.17 3.13 -17.59
CA HIS A 255 -2.29 2.36 -17.05
C HIS A 255 -3.03 3.13 -15.94
N GLU A 256 -2.31 3.68 -14.96
CA GLU A 256 -2.88 4.44 -13.84
C GLU A 256 -3.63 5.71 -14.29
N THR A 257 -3.28 6.26 -15.46
CA THR A 257 -3.91 7.46 -16.05
C THR A 257 -4.95 7.13 -17.14
N GLY A 258 -5.40 5.88 -17.22
CA GLY A 258 -6.45 5.45 -18.17
C GLY A 258 -6.00 5.30 -19.62
N LYS A 259 -4.71 5.48 -19.92
CA LYS A 259 -4.11 5.32 -21.26
C LYS A 259 -3.80 3.84 -21.54
N VAL A 260 -4.85 3.01 -21.50
CA VAL A 260 -4.75 1.54 -21.50
C VAL A 260 -4.09 1.01 -22.77
N GLU A 261 -4.42 1.55 -23.94
CA GLU A 261 -3.83 1.12 -25.21
C GLU A 261 -2.33 1.41 -25.29
N GLN A 262 -1.91 2.60 -24.82
CA GLN A 262 -0.50 2.96 -24.78
C GLN A 262 0.26 2.09 -23.76
N ALA A 263 -0.35 1.79 -22.61
CA ALA A 263 0.21 0.86 -21.63
C ALA A 263 0.39 -0.54 -22.24
N TYR A 264 -0.61 -1.04 -22.98
CA TYR A 264 -0.54 -2.32 -23.68
C TYR A 264 0.61 -2.37 -24.68
N LYS A 265 0.76 -1.32 -25.51
CA LYS A 265 1.88 -1.20 -26.46
C LYS A 265 3.24 -1.19 -25.76
N THR A 266 3.38 -0.41 -24.69
CA THR A 266 4.63 -0.32 -23.93
C THR A 266 4.99 -1.64 -23.24
N PHE A 267 4.03 -2.34 -22.63
CA PHE A 267 4.28 -3.64 -22.01
C PHE A 267 4.55 -4.74 -23.04
N SER A 268 3.90 -4.71 -24.21
CA SER A 268 4.16 -5.64 -25.31
C SER A 268 5.56 -5.48 -25.88
N GLU A 269 6.01 -4.24 -26.11
CA GLU A 269 7.39 -3.94 -26.53
C GLU A 269 8.40 -4.52 -25.54
N ALA A 270 8.18 -4.28 -24.24
CA ALA A 270 9.08 -4.74 -23.19
C ALA A 270 9.07 -6.27 -23.03
N TYR A 271 7.90 -6.91 -23.18
CA TYR A 271 7.77 -8.37 -23.18
C TYR A 271 8.57 -8.98 -24.34
N ASN A 272 8.35 -8.52 -25.57
CA ASN A 272 9.02 -9.02 -26.76
C ASN A 272 10.54 -8.84 -26.67
N PHE A 273 10.99 -7.67 -26.23
CA PHE A 273 12.42 -7.42 -26.00
C PHE A 273 13.00 -8.38 -24.95
N SER A 274 12.27 -8.64 -23.86
CA SER A 274 12.71 -9.57 -22.81
C SER A 274 12.80 -11.01 -23.31
N VAL A 275 11.91 -11.43 -24.21
CA VAL A 275 11.99 -12.73 -24.88
C VAL A 275 13.24 -12.82 -25.74
N ILE A 276 13.46 -11.85 -26.63
CA ILE A 276 14.62 -11.81 -27.55
C ILE A 276 15.94 -11.83 -26.78
N LYS A 277 16.01 -11.14 -25.63
CA LYS A 277 17.20 -11.05 -24.78
C LYS A 277 17.32 -12.18 -23.75
N ASN A 278 16.40 -13.15 -23.73
CA ASN A 278 16.34 -14.24 -22.75
C ASN A 278 16.31 -13.75 -21.29
N LEU A 279 15.64 -12.63 -21.03
CA LEU A 279 15.48 -12.02 -19.70
C LEU A 279 14.21 -12.54 -19.03
N LYS A 280 14.32 -13.72 -18.39
CA LYS A 280 13.16 -14.45 -17.82
C LYS A 280 12.36 -13.61 -16.81
N SER A 281 13.04 -12.91 -15.90
CA SER A 281 12.37 -12.14 -14.83
C SER A 281 11.54 -10.99 -15.41
N GLU A 282 12.13 -10.23 -16.31
CA GLU A 282 11.49 -9.12 -17.04
C GLU A 282 10.33 -9.65 -17.90
N LYS A 283 10.52 -10.77 -18.61
CA LYS A 283 9.45 -11.43 -19.37
C LYS A 283 8.24 -11.73 -18.47
N ASN A 284 8.46 -12.36 -17.32
CA ASN A 284 7.39 -12.77 -16.43
C ASN A 284 6.61 -11.55 -15.90
N ILE A 285 7.27 -10.48 -15.46
CA ILE A 285 6.55 -9.28 -14.98
C ILE A 285 5.74 -8.63 -16.11
N PHE A 286 6.31 -8.46 -17.32
CA PHE A 286 5.55 -7.86 -18.42
C PHE A 286 4.39 -8.74 -18.88
N HIS A 287 4.55 -10.07 -18.80
CA HIS A 287 3.44 -10.99 -19.05
C HIS A 287 2.30 -10.76 -18.06
N THR A 288 2.59 -10.66 -16.75
CA THR A 288 1.55 -10.39 -15.75
C THR A 288 0.91 -9.01 -15.91
N LYS A 289 1.64 -8.03 -16.46
CA LYS A 289 1.08 -6.71 -16.79
C LYS A 289 0.08 -6.80 -17.95
N LEU A 290 0.40 -7.55 -18.99
CA LEU A 290 -0.52 -7.79 -20.11
C LEU A 290 -1.75 -8.58 -19.64
N MET A 291 -1.56 -9.65 -18.86
CA MET A 291 -2.67 -10.40 -18.25
C MET A 291 -3.58 -9.51 -17.40
N LEU A 292 -3.03 -8.55 -16.64
CA LEU A 292 -3.83 -7.60 -15.89
C LEU A 292 -4.68 -6.71 -16.83
N LEU A 293 -4.10 -6.19 -17.91
CA LEU A 293 -4.84 -5.35 -18.86
C LEU A 293 -5.94 -6.15 -19.58
N ASP A 294 -5.67 -7.40 -19.93
CA ASP A 294 -6.65 -8.31 -20.53
C ASP A 294 -7.75 -8.67 -19.54
N PHE A 295 -7.40 -8.96 -18.28
CA PHE A 295 -8.35 -9.22 -17.19
C PHE A 295 -9.31 -8.06 -16.95
N LEU A 296 -8.84 -6.82 -17.06
CA LEU A 296 -9.68 -5.63 -16.90
C LEU A 296 -10.70 -5.47 -18.05
N LYS A 297 -10.48 -6.12 -19.20
CA LYS A 297 -11.44 -6.16 -20.32
C LYS A 297 -12.35 -7.39 -20.23
N ASP A 298 -11.80 -8.53 -19.87
CA ASP A 298 -12.47 -9.82 -19.78
C ASP A 298 -11.93 -10.62 -18.58
N ASN A 299 -12.77 -10.80 -17.57
CA ASN A 299 -12.43 -11.48 -16.33
C ASN A 299 -12.65 -13.00 -16.37
N SER A 300 -13.13 -13.58 -17.49
CA SER A 300 -13.37 -15.02 -17.63
C SER A 300 -12.11 -15.87 -17.42
N LYS A 301 -10.94 -15.32 -17.70
CA LYS A 301 -9.62 -15.97 -17.58
C LYS A 301 -8.95 -15.79 -16.21
N ALA A 302 -9.66 -15.26 -15.21
CA ALA A 302 -9.08 -14.96 -13.90
C ALA A 302 -8.36 -16.16 -13.25
N ASN A 303 -8.96 -17.35 -13.33
CA ASN A 303 -8.38 -18.58 -12.78
C ASN A 303 -7.05 -18.94 -13.45
N ASP A 304 -6.98 -18.88 -14.79
CA ASP A 304 -5.77 -19.17 -15.55
C ASP A 304 -4.66 -18.17 -15.21
N TYR A 305 -5.01 -16.89 -15.14
CA TYR A 305 -4.07 -15.82 -14.78
C TYR A 305 -3.58 -15.95 -13.33
N MET A 306 -4.43 -16.35 -12.40
CA MET A 306 -4.06 -16.64 -11.01
C MET A 306 -3.01 -17.77 -10.98
N VAL A 307 -3.30 -18.93 -11.58
CA VAL A 307 -2.40 -20.10 -11.56
C VAL A 307 -1.04 -19.77 -12.16
N LEU A 308 -1.02 -19.07 -13.30
CA LEU A 308 0.22 -18.70 -13.96
C LEU A 308 1.02 -17.64 -13.17
N THR A 309 0.34 -16.65 -12.60
CA THR A 309 0.98 -15.59 -11.81
C THR A 309 1.57 -16.16 -10.51
N GLU A 310 0.88 -17.09 -9.85
CA GLU A 310 1.37 -17.79 -8.67
C GLU A 310 2.68 -18.55 -8.96
N LYS A 311 2.74 -19.23 -10.12
CA LYS A 311 3.98 -19.89 -10.59
C LYS A 311 5.12 -18.88 -10.73
N TYR A 312 4.87 -17.74 -11.37
CA TYR A 312 5.89 -16.69 -11.50
C TYR A 312 6.29 -16.11 -10.14
N TYR A 313 5.36 -15.93 -9.22
CA TYR A 313 5.67 -15.42 -7.89
C TYR A 313 6.60 -16.39 -7.12
N LYS A 314 6.27 -17.69 -7.12
CA LYS A 314 7.11 -18.74 -6.52
C LYS A 314 8.52 -18.77 -7.11
N GLU A 315 8.66 -18.56 -8.41
CA GLU A 315 9.97 -18.47 -9.07
C GLU A 315 10.78 -17.25 -8.60
N VAL A 316 10.16 -16.06 -8.53
CA VAL A 316 10.81 -14.82 -8.12
C VAL A 316 11.19 -14.83 -6.63
N LEU A 317 10.43 -15.52 -5.78
CA LEU A 317 10.81 -15.72 -4.38
C LEU A 317 12.10 -16.52 -4.20
N LYS A 318 12.33 -17.53 -5.05
CA LYS A 318 13.57 -18.32 -5.04
C LYS A 318 14.76 -17.52 -5.58
N ASN A 319 14.52 -16.69 -6.60
CA ASN A 319 15.54 -15.90 -7.27
C ASN A 319 15.14 -14.43 -7.36
N PRO A 320 15.15 -13.68 -6.24
CA PRO A 320 14.73 -12.29 -6.22
C PRO A 320 15.72 -11.44 -7.01
N TYR A 321 15.18 -10.66 -7.95
CA TYR A 321 15.97 -9.89 -8.90
C TYR A 321 15.70 -8.39 -8.80
N ASP A 322 14.42 -7.99 -8.81
CA ASP A 322 14.00 -6.62 -8.53
C ASP A 322 12.78 -6.65 -7.59
N VAL A 323 12.85 -5.83 -6.53
CA VAL A 323 11.78 -5.72 -5.53
C VAL A 323 10.48 -5.24 -6.15
N ASP A 324 10.51 -4.26 -7.05
CA ASP A 324 9.28 -3.70 -7.59
C ASP A 324 8.57 -4.72 -8.49
N TYR A 325 9.31 -5.49 -9.28
CA TYR A 325 8.72 -6.59 -10.06
C TYR A 325 8.09 -7.65 -9.16
N THR A 326 8.80 -8.06 -8.11
CA THR A 326 8.30 -9.04 -7.13
C THR A 326 6.99 -8.57 -6.51
N MET A 327 6.93 -7.30 -6.08
CA MET A 327 5.72 -6.75 -5.46
C MET A 327 4.56 -6.64 -6.43
N HIS A 328 4.82 -6.32 -7.70
CA HIS A 328 3.75 -6.22 -8.69
C HIS A 328 3.20 -7.59 -9.11
N ILE A 329 4.05 -8.63 -9.21
CA ILE A 329 3.57 -9.99 -9.44
C ILE A 329 2.66 -10.43 -8.28
N LEU A 330 3.08 -10.21 -7.03
CA LEU A 330 2.27 -10.51 -5.85
C LEU A 330 0.94 -9.73 -5.84
N PHE A 331 0.98 -8.45 -6.24
CA PHE A 331 -0.23 -7.63 -6.32
C PHE A 331 -1.20 -8.14 -7.40
N HIS A 332 -0.69 -8.59 -8.54
CA HIS A 332 -1.53 -9.19 -9.58
C HIS A 332 -2.10 -10.54 -9.14
N ASP A 333 -1.31 -11.38 -8.46
CA ASP A 333 -1.77 -12.66 -7.89
C ASP A 333 -2.92 -12.45 -6.90
N LEU A 334 -2.76 -11.47 -5.99
CA LEU A 334 -3.82 -11.07 -5.06
C LEU A 334 -5.07 -10.60 -5.79
N ARG A 335 -4.92 -9.82 -6.88
CA ARG A 335 -6.02 -9.28 -7.68
C ARG A 335 -6.79 -10.36 -8.43
N PHE A 336 -6.09 -11.33 -9.03
CA PHE A 336 -6.74 -12.44 -9.70
C PHE A 336 -7.40 -13.38 -8.68
N THR A 337 -6.71 -13.67 -7.58
CA THR A 337 -7.26 -14.47 -6.47
C THR A 337 -8.53 -13.83 -5.91
N SER A 338 -8.58 -12.52 -5.71
CA SER A 338 -9.79 -11.85 -5.18
C SER A 338 -11.02 -12.04 -6.07
N PHE A 339 -10.82 -12.18 -7.39
CA PHE A 339 -11.91 -12.46 -8.31
C PHE A 339 -12.34 -13.94 -8.28
N CYS A 340 -11.39 -14.85 -8.04
CA CYS A 340 -11.67 -16.29 -7.92
C CYS A 340 -12.35 -16.64 -6.58
N GLY A 341 -12.27 -15.75 -5.58
CA GLY A 341 -13.00 -15.83 -4.31
C GLY A 341 -12.23 -15.29 -3.11
N TYR A 342 -12.95 -14.82 -2.09
CA TYR A 342 -12.40 -14.25 -0.85
C TYR A 342 -12.02 -15.29 0.23
N GLY A 343 -11.52 -16.46 -0.20
CA GLY A 343 -11.17 -17.58 0.68
C GLY A 343 -9.84 -17.41 1.45
N GLU A 344 -9.40 -18.47 2.13
CA GLU A 344 -8.15 -18.49 2.91
C GLU A 344 -6.94 -18.03 2.11
N LYS A 345 -6.88 -18.40 0.82
CA LYS A 345 -5.81 -17.99 -0.09
C LYS A 345 -5.72 -16.46 -0.26
N PHE A 346 -6.85 -15.78 -0.43
CA PHE A 346 -6.88 -14.32 -0.54
C PHE A 346 -6.36 -13.66 0.73
N LYS A 347 -6.83 -14.13 1.90
CA LYS A 347 -6.39 -13.61 3.21
C LYS A 347 -4.89 -13.82 3.41
N ALA A 348 -4.38 -15.02 3.10
CA ALA A 348 -2.95 -15.34 3.19
C ALA A 348 -2.08 -14.47 2.26
N LEU A 349 -2.50 -14.26 1.00
CA LEU A 349 -1.79 -13.39 0.05
C LEU A 349 -1.82 -11.91 0.49
N GLY A 350 -2.93 -11.46 1.07
CA GLY A 350 -3.05 -10.12 1.65
C GLY A 350 -2.02 -9.89 2.75
N GLU A 351 -1.93 -10.80 3.71
CA GLU A 351 -0.94 -10.74 4.79
C GLU A 351 0.50 -10.82 4.26
N GLU A 352 0.76 -11.72 3.30
CA GLU A 352 2.07 -11.84 2.64
C GLU A 352 2.47 -10.52 1.96
N LEU A 353 1.53 -9.84 1.29
CA LEU A 353 1.77 -8.53 0.67
C LEU A 353 2.23 -7.50 1.69
N VAL A 354 1.53 -7.38 2.83
CA VAL A 354 1.91 -6.46 3.90
C VAL A 354 3.29 -6.80 4.47
N ASN A 355 3.53 -8.07 4.76
CA ASN A 355 4.79 -8.54 5.31
C ASN A 355 5.96 -8.22 4.37
N ARG A 356 5.81 -8.53 3.07
CA ARG A 356 6.82 -8.22 2.05
C ARG A 356 7.10 -6.73 1.91
N LEU A 357 6.09 -5.88 1.96
CA LEU A 357 6.27 -4.42 1.91
C LEU A 357 7.09 -3.91 3.10
N PHE A 358 6.84 -4.41 4.32
CA PHE A 358 7.69 -4.11 5.48
C PHE A 358 9.10 -4.67 5.31
N LEU A 359 9.22 -5.90 4.83
CA LEU A 359 10.50 -6.56 4.60
C LEU A 359 11.38 -5.79 3.61
N TYR A 360 10.81 -5.28 2.53
CA TYR A 360 11.51 -4.50 1.51
C TYR A 360 11.58 -2.99 1.78
N SER A 361 11.25 -2.57 3.00
CA SER A 361 11.32 -1.16 3.43
C SER A 361 10.47 -0.21 2.56
N ARG A 362 9.31 -0.69 2.07
CA ARG A 362 8.27 0.11 1.41
C ARG A 362 7.23 0.58 2.43
N LYS A 363 7.69 1.34 3.42
CA LYS A 363 6.94 1.63 4.64
C LYS A 363 5.58 2.28 4.38
N ALA A 364 5.50 3.29 3.52
CA ALA A 364 4.25 3.99 3.26
C ALA A 364 3.19 3.04 2.68
N ASP A 365 3.60 2.22 1.72
CA ASP A 365 2.73 1.21 1.10
C ASP A 365 2.35 0.11 2.11
N ALA A 366 3.30 -0.35 2.93
CA ALA A 366 3.09 -1.39 3.92
C ALA A 366 2.05 -0.98 4.96
N VAL A 367 2.14 0.24 5.47
CA VAL A 367 1.22 0.78 6.48
C VAL A 367 -0.17 0.97 5.90
N PHE A 368 -0.29 1.46 4.67
CA PHE A 368 -1.59 1.58 4.00
C PHE A 368 -2.24 0.21 3.76
N ARG A 369 -1.47 -0.76 3.27
CA ARG A 369 -1.98 -2.13 3.05
C ARG A 369 -2.35 -2.84 4.35
N TRP A 370 -1.56 -2.63 5.41
CA TRP A 370 -1.92 -3.08 6.75
C TRP A 370 -3.24 -2.47 7.21
N TYR A 371 -3.41 -1.15 7.05
CA TYR A 371 -4.65 -0.47 7.39
C TYR A 371 -5.83 -1.07 6.60
N ALA A 372 -5.69 -1.27 5.29
CA ALA A 372 -6.75 -1.86 4.46
C ALA A 372 -7.17 -3.25 4.95
N LEU A 373 -6.20 -4.14 5.25
CA LEU A 373 -6.51 -5.47 5.78
C LEU A 373 -7.21 -5.46 7.14
N GLU A 374 -6.83 -4.54 8.03
CA GLU A 374 -7.48 -4.43 9.34
C GLU A 374 -8.86 -3.78 9.20
N ALA A 375 -9.01 -2.77 8.33
CA ALA A 375 -10.29 -2.16 8.00
C ALA A 375 -11.27 -3.19 7.42
N ASP A 376 -10.82 -4.06 6.52
CA ASP A 376 -11.65 -5.15 5.95
C ASP A 376 -12.18 -6.06 7.06
N LYS A 377 -11.39 -6.38 8.10
CA LYS A 377 -11.85 -7.17 9.26
C LYS A 377 -12.93 -6.43 10.05
N TYR A 378 -12.73 -5.13 10.30
CA TYR A 378 -13.76 -4.33 10.97
C TYR A 378 -15.04 -4.24 10.14
N ILE A 379 -14.93 -4.08 8.82
CA ILE A 379 -16.08 -4.04 7.90
C ILE A 379 -16.82 -5.38 7.93
N GLU A 380 -16.10 -6.50 7.80
CA GLU A 380 -16.68 -7.85 7.90
C GLU A 380 -17.47 -8.03 9.22
N ASP A 381 -16.99 -7.48 10.33
CA ASP A 381 -17.59 -7.61 11.67
C ASP A 381 -18.61 -6.54 12.05
N MET A 382 -18.57 -5.38 11.41
CA MET A 382 -19.46 -4.25 11.71
C MET A 382 -20.85 -4.48 11.14
N TYR A 383 -20.94 -5.12 9.98
CA TYR A 383 -22.19 -5.34 9.28
C TYR A 383 -22.80 -6.70 9.61
N TYR A 384 -24.07 -6.68 10.01
CA TYR A 384 -24.89 -7.88 10.18
C TYR A 384 -26.07 -7.84 9.21
N TRP A 385 -25.90 -8.52 8.08
CA TRP A 385 -26.96 -8.80 7.10
C TRP A 385 -27.78 -10.01 7.52
N TYR A 386 -29.10 -9.88 7.49
CA TYR A 386 -30.02 -10.98 7.78
C TYR A 386 -31.26 -10.86 6.90
N GLU A 387 -31.93 -11.97 6.65
CA GLU A 387 -33.18 -12.00 5.90
C GLU A 387 -34.35 -12.03 6.87
N LYS A 388 -35.35 -11.16 6.64
CA LYS A 388 -36.60 -11.16 7.41
C LYS A 388 -37.74 -10.79 6.47
N ASP A 389 -38.75 -11.66 6.43
CA ASP A 389 -39.94 -11.51 5.57
C ASP A 389 -39.59 -11.49 4.06
N GLY A 390 -38.49 -12.15 3.67
CA GLY A 390 -38.00 -12.20 2.28
C GLY A 390 -37.20 -10.97 1.82
N ASP A 391 -37.07 -9.96 2.67
CA ASP A 391 -36.24 -8.78 2.43
C ASP A 391 -34.88 -8.93 3.14
N ILE A 392 -33.81 -8.45 2.50
CA ILE A 392 -32.51 -8.31 3.18
C ILE A 392 -32.56 -7.11 4.12
N LYS A 393 -31.98 -7.26 5.30
CA LYS A 393 -31.87 -6.19 6.30
C LYS A 393 -30.44 -6.08 6.77
N VAL A 394 -30.07 -4.88 7.19
CA VAL A 394 -28.71 -4.58 7.66
C VAL A 394 -28.77 -3.96 9.06
N LYS A 395 -27.97 -4.49 9.98
CA LYS A 395 -27.70 -3.91 11.30
C LYS A 395 -26.23 -3.64 11.48
N ILE A 396 -25.93 -2.62 12.28
CA ILE A 396 -24.57 -2.26 12.67
C ILE A 396 -24.27 -2.77 14.07
N VAL A 397 -23.14 -3.43 14.23
CA VAL A 397 -22.63 -3.90 15.51
C VAL A 397 -21.88 -2.75 16.20
N GLU A 398 -22.55 -2.06 17.12
CA GLU A 398 -22.11 -0.79 17.71
C GLU A 398 -20.72 -0.83 18.35
N HIS A 399 -20.38 -1.90 19.08
CA HIS A 399 -19.05 -2.01 19.71
C HIS A 399 -17.91 -2.18 18.69
N VAL A 400 -18.18 -2.83 17.55
CA VAL A 400 -17.22 -2.97 16.43
C VAL A 400 -17.09 -1.62 15.73
N HIS A 401 -18.21 -0.94 15.47
CA HIS A 401 -18.24 0.40 14.87
C HIS A 401 -17.42 1.42 15.69
N ASN A 402 -17.65 1.51 16.99
CA ASN A 402 -16.88 2.37 17.90
C ASN A 402 -15.38 2.02 17.91
N SER A 403 -15.05 0.72 17.87
CA SER A 403 -13.65 0.27 17.79
C SER A 403 -13.02 0.65 16.45
N PHE A 404 -13.77 0.55 15.36
CA PHE A 404 -13.31 0.88 14.02
C PHE A 404 -13.10 2.40 13.86
N GLU A 405 -13.98 3.23 14.43
CA GLU A 405 -13.80 4.68 14.48
C GLU A 405 -12.49 5.07 15.17
N ASN A 406 -12.23 4.51 16.35
CA ASN A 406 -10.99 4.77 17.08
C ASN A 406 -9.75 4.31 16.29
N PHE A 407 -9.84 3.16 15.63
CA PHE A 407 -8.80 2.65 14.74
C PHE A 407 -8.53 3.59 13.57
N ASN A 408 -9.59 4.02 12.86
CA ASN A 408 -9.49 4.89 11.69
C ASN A 408 -8.90 6.26 12.05
N TYR A 409 -9.41 6.88 13.12
CA TYR A 409 -8.91 8.16 13.60
C TYR A 409 -7.43 8.06 14.03
N SER A 410 -7.05 6.98 14.72
CA SER A 410 -5.67 6.71 15.08
C SER A 410 -4.78 6.55 13.84
N ALA A 411 -5.24 5.84 12.82
CA ALA A 411 -4.52 5.66 11.57
C ALA A 411 -4.31 6.99 10.82
N LEU A 412 -5.35 7.84 10.77
CA LEU A 412 -5.28 9.18 10.18
C LEU A 412 -4.22 10.05 10.86
N LEU A 413 -4.23 10.11 12.20
CA LEU A 413 -3.28 10.91 12.97
C LEU A 413 -1.85 10.38 12.86
N GLN A 414 -1.67 9.06 12.95
CA GLN A 414 -0.34 8.44 13.02
C GLN A 414 0.32 8.33 11.64
N PHE A 415 -0.47 8.04 10.60
CA PHE A 415 0.05 7.67 9.29
C PHE A 415 -0.37 8.59 8.15
N GLY A 416 -1.30 9.52 8.37
CA GLY A 416 -1.80 10.43 7.33
C GLY A 416 -0.69 11.18 6.58
N LYS A 417 0.43 11.50 7.25
CA LYS A 417 1.60 12.14 6.62
C LYS A 417 2.37 11.28 5.62
N PHE A 418 2.20 9.96 5.66
CA PHE A 418 2.84 9.02 4.74
C PHE A 418 1.95 8.68 3.53
N TYR A 419 0.65 8.97 3.61
CA TYR A 419 -0.31 8.56 2.61
C TYR A 419 -0.29 9.51 1.41
N SER A 420 -0.37 8.93 0.20
CA SER A 420 -0.74 9.68 -0.99
C SER A 420 -2.18 10.16 -0.89
N TYR A 421 -2.59 11.08 -1.75
CA TYR A 421 -3.97 11.55 -1.75
C TYR A 421 -4.99 10.43 -2.07
N ASP A 422 -4.67 9.45 -2.91
CA ASP A 422 -5.53 8.26 -3.13
C ASP A 422 -5.73 7.44 -1.86
N GLN A 423 -4.64 7.27 -1.10
CA GLN A 423 -4.68 6.53 0.16
C GLN A 423 -5.46 7.32 1.23
N LEU A 424 -5.29 8.64 1.29
CA LEU A 424 -6.06 9.51 2.17
C LEU A 424 -7.55 9.53 1.81
N ALA A 425 -7.86 9.51 0.51
CA ALA A 425 -9.23 9.41 0.02
C ALA A 425 -9.93 8.18 0.60
N PHE A 426 -9.28 7.01 0.57
CA PHE A 426 -9.82 5.79 1.17
C PHE A 426 -10.15 5.99 2.67
N LEU A 427 -9.20 6.51 3.47
CA LEU A 427 -9.44 6.75 4.89
C LEU A 427 -10.53 7.80 5.18
N TYR A 428 -10.64 8.82 4.33
CA TYR A 428 -11.66 9.85 4.46
C TYR A 428 -13.05 9.32 4.10
N VAL A 429 -13.17 8.50 3.05
CA VAL A 429 -14.42 7.80 2.74
C VAL A 429 -14.83 6.91 3.92
N THR A 430 -13.90 6.11 4.46
CA THR A 430 -14.18 5.28 5.65
C THR A 430 -14.62 6.13 6.84
N GLN A 431 -14.02 7.30 7.06
CA GLN A 431 -14.47 8.19 8.16
C GLN A 431 -15.89 8.72 7.93
N VAL A 432 -16.23 9.09 6.69
CA VAL A 432 -17.58 9.56 6.32
C VAL A 432 -18.60 8.42 6.51
N GLU A 433 -18.26 7.20 6.10
CA GLU A 433 -19.08 6.01 6.30
C GLU A 433 -19.31 5.72 7.80
N LEU A 434 -18.25 5.79 8.61
CA LEU A 434 -18.36 5.61 10.06
C LEU A 434 -19.26 6.66 10.72
N GLU A 435 -19.23 7.92 10.29
CA GLU A 435 -20.19 8.92 10.78
C GLU A 435 -21.62 8.63 10.29
N PHE A 436 -21.78 8.22 9.03
CA PHE A 436 -23.07 7.88 8.45
C PHE A 436 -23.81 6.81 9.26
N TRP A 437 -23.11 5.75 9.69
CA TRP A 437 -23.72 4.66 10.45
C TRP A 437 -24.24 5.05 11.84
N LYS A 438 -23.88 6.23 12.36
CA LYS A 438 -24.45 6.76 13.60
C LYS A 438 -25.88 7.31 13.39
N GLY A 439 -26.34 7.43 12.15
CA GLY A 439 -27.68 7.91 11.79
C GLY A 439 -27.94 9.30 12.36
N LYS A 440 -29.01 9.44 13.15
CA LYS A 440 -29.37 10.72 13.80
C LYS A 440 -28.32 11.21 14.82
N ASN A 441 -27.44 10.34 15.31
CA ASN A 441 -26.34 10.70 16.22
C ASN A 441 -25.05 11.07 15.47
N CYS A 442 -25.08 11.17 14.13
CA CYS A 442 -23.96 11.56 13.30
C CYS A 442 -23.41 12.95 13.67
N ASN A 443 -22.09 13.09 13.69
CA ASN A 443 -21.47 14.42 13.69
C ASN A 443 -21.36 14.93 12.25
N PHE A 444 -22.42 15.62 11.78
CA PHE A 444 -22.52 16.13 10.41
C PHE A 444 -21.42 17.13 10.06
N GLU A 445 -20.93 17.92 11.02
CA GLU A 445 -19.80 18.82 10.81
C GLU A 445 -18.52 18.03 10.49
N ASN A 446 -18.24 16.97 11.25
CA ASN A 446 -17.09 16.10 11.02
C ASN A 446 -17.21 15.38 9.68
N ALA A 447 -18.38 14.82 9.35
CA ALA A 447 -18.62 14.18 8.06
C ALA A 447 -18.45 15.18 6.90
N GLY A 448 -19.01 16.38 7.02
CA GLY A 448 -18.88 17.47 6.06
C GLY A 448 -17.42 17.91 5.84
N TYR A 449 -16.63 17.99 6.92
CA TYR A 449 -15.20 18.30 6.84
C TYR A 449 -14.43 17.27 5.98
N TYR A 450 -14.70 15.97 6.14
CA TYR A 450 -14.06 14.94 5.33
C TYR A 450 -14.59 14.89 3.89
N ILE A 451 -15.88 15.16 3.66
CA ILE A 451 -16.45 15.32 2.32
C ILE A 451 -15.76 16.46 1.56
N GLU A 452 -15.50 17.61 2.21
CA GLU A 452 -14.77 18.71 1.59
C GLU A 452 -13.31 18.34 1.27
N LYS A 453 -12.66 17.54 2.11
CA LYS A 453 -11.33 16.99 1.79
C LYS A 453 -11.38 16.07 0.57
N LEU A 454 -12.38 15.20 0.46
CA LEU A 454 -12.58 14.32 -0.69
C LEU A 454 -12.78 15.13 -1.97
N LYS A 455 -13.61 16.18 -1.95
CA LYS A 455 -13.79 17.10 -3.09
C LYS A 455 -12.46 17.76 -3.52
N ARG A 456 -11.65 18.21 -2.56
CA ARG A 456 -10.33 18.80 -2.86
C ARG A 456 -9.36 17.80 -3.47
N ILE A 457 -9.44 16.52 -3.06
CA ILE A 457 -8.65 15.44 -3.64
C ILE A 457 -9.13 15.13 -5.07
N GLY A 458 -10.45 15.01 -5.29
CA GLY A 458 -11.04 14.76 -6.61
C GLY A 458 -10.67 15.81 -7.67
N LYS A 459 -10.47 17.08 -7.27
CA LYS A 459 -9.96 18.13 -8.17
C LYS A 459 -8.50 17.92 -8.61
N LYS A 460 -7.74 17.09 -7.93
CA LYS A 460 -6.28 16.92 -8.12
C LYS A 460 -5.89 15.58 -8.72
N ILE A 461 -6.82 14.63 -8.78
CA ILE A 461 -6.56 13.25 -9.18
C ILE A 461 -7.56 12.85 -10.25
N SER A 462 -7.06 12.37 -11.39
CA SER A 462 -7.85 11.81 -12.48
C SER A 462 -8.29 10.37 -12.25
N SER A 463 -7.62 9.64 -11.36
CA SER A 463 -7.85 8.22 -11.08
C SER A 463 -8.85 7.94 -9.97
N TYR A 464 -9.87 8.78 -9.77
CA TYR A 464 -10.87 8.47 -8.74
C TYR A 464 -11.73 7.28 -9.16
N SER A 465 -11.94 6.34 -8.23
CA SER A 465 -12.64 5.08 -8.46
C SER A 465 -14.00 5.31 -9.12
N ASN A 466 -14.34 4.48 -10.12
CA ASN A 466 -15.66 4.37 -10.76
C ASN A 466 -16.81 3.93 -9.81
N THR A 467 -16.68 4.19 -8.51
CA THR A 467 -17.72 3.90 -7.52
C THR A 467 -18.52 5.17 -7.26
N ASP A 468 -19.84 5.01 -7.22
CA ASP A 468 -20.76 6.11 -6.91
C ASP A 468 -20.87 6.34 -5.39
N MET A 469 -20.12 5.54 -4.62
CA MET A 469 -20.16 5.45 -3.17
C MET A 469 -19.92 6.79 -2.45
N PRO A 470 -18.92 7.63 -2.81
CA PRO A 470 -18.76 8.93 -2.16
C PRO A 470 -19.92 9.90 -2.44
N GLU A 471 -20.49 9.86 -3.66
CA GLU A 471 -21.63 10.70 -4.04
C GLU A 471 -22.90 10.24 -3.32
N LEU A 472 -23.11 8.93 -3.24
CA LEU A 472 -24.21 8.30 -2.51
C LEU A 472 -24.15 8.60 -1.02
N LEU A 473 -23.02 8.35 -0.36
CA LEU A 473 -22.84 8.64 1.07
C LEU A 473 -23.13 10.11 1.37
N ARG A 474 -22.68 11.03 0.51
CA ARG A 474 -22.99 12.46 0.65
C ARG A 474 -24.49 12.74 0.55
N LEU A 475 -25.22 12.11 -0.38
CA LEU A 475 -26.67 12.28 -0.49
C LEU A 475 -27.38 11.72 0.74
N CYS A 476 -27.05 10.50 1.16
CA CYS A 476 -27.62 9.84 2.33
C CYS A 476 -27.41 10.67 3.61
N LEU A 477 -26.23 11.25 3.79
CA LEU A 477 -25.95 12.15 4.92
C LEU A 477 -26.79 13.43 4.87
N LYS A 478 -26.96 14.07 3.70
CA LYS A 478 -27.82 15.25 3.56
C LYS A 478 -29.27 14.94 3.91
N ILE A 479 -29.79 13.82 3.40
CA ILE A 479 -31.15 13.35 3.71
C ILE A 479 -31.30 13.15 5.21
N THR A 480 -30.34 12.46 5.84
CA THR A 480 -30.35 12.17 7.27
C THR A 480 -30.27 13.46 8.10
N GLU A 481 -29.39 14.40 7.74
CA GLU A 481 -29.24 15.69 8.42
C GLU A 481 -30.53 16.50 8.38
N GLU A 482 -31.14 16.61 7.20
CA GLU A 482 -32.34 17.43 7.02
C GLU A 482 -33.57 16.81 7.69
N SER A 483 -33.62 15.48 7.80
CA SER A 483 -34.67 14.75 8.53
C SER A 483 -34.68 15.03 10.04
N LEU A 484 -33.62 15.63 10.60
CA LEU A 484 -33.60 16.06 12.01
C LEU A 484 -34.50 17.28 12.26
N TYR A 485 -34.77 18.07 11.22
CA TYR A 485 -35.44 19.38 11.34
C TYR A 485 -36.72 19.49 10.51
N ARG A 486 -36.98 18.54 9.58
CA ARG A 486 -38.13 18.54 8.68
C ARG A 486 -38.84 17.19 8.70
N LYS A 487 -40.12 17.17 8.30
CA LYS A 487 -40.89 15.93 8.17
C LYS A 487 -40.26 15.03 7.11
N SER A 488 -40.25 13.73 7.37
CA SER A 488 -39.60 12.74 6.51
C SER A 488 -40.14 12.74 5.08
N GLU A 489 -41.44 12.94 4.90
CA GLU A 489 -42.10 12.99 3.59
C GLU A 489 -41.62 14.19 2.77
N ASP A 490 -41.51 15.37 3.39
CA ASP A 490 -41.02 16.59 2.74
C ASP A 490 -39.55 16.44 2.31
N VAL A 491 -38.73 15.83 3.18
CA VAL A 491 -37.32 15.53 2.88
C VAL A 491 -37.22 14.54 1.73
N PHE A 492 -38.03 13.48 1.74
CA PHE A 492 -38.07 12.50 0.66
C PHE A 492 -38.46 13.14 -0.67
N ILE A 493 -39.54 13.94 -0.72
CA ILE A 493 -40.00 14.63 -1.93
C ILE A 493 -38.90 15.55 -2.48
N LYS A 494 -38.22 16.30 -1.60
CA LYS A 494 -37.12 17.19 -1.99
C LYS A 494 -35.98 16.45 -2.68
N TYR A 495 -35.56 15.29 -2.14
CA TYR A 495 -34.42 14.53 -2.64
C TYR A 495 -34.77 13.43 -3.64
N LEU A 496 -36.06 13.19 -3.91
CA LEU A 496 -36.54 12.18 -4.87
C LEU A 496 -35.89 12.29 -6.26
N PRO A 497 -35.69 13.49 -6.86
CA PRO A 497 -35.02 13.60 -8.15
C PRO A 497 -33.58 13.07 -8.11
N GLU A 498 -32.80 13.43 -7.08
CA GLU A 498 -31.42 12.96 -6.90
C GLU A 498 -31.37 11.44 -6.65
N LEU A 499 -32.30 10.91 -5.83
CA LEU A 499 -32.43 9.47 -5.59
C LEU A 499 -32.71 8.71 -6.89
N LYS A 500 -33.65 9.17 -7.72
CA LYS A 500 -33.94 8.54 -9.02
C LYS A 500 -32.71 8.49 -9.93
N ILE A 501 -31.91 9.56 -9.97
CA ILE A 501 -30.66 9.58 -10.75
C ILE A 501 -29.70 8.51 -10.23
N ILE A 502 -29.53 8.40 -8.91
CA ILE A 502 -28.66 7.38 -8.30
C ILE A 502 -29.16 5.96 -8.62
N PHE A 503 -30.44 5.65 -8.40
CA PHE A 503 -30.98 4.32 -8.70
C PHE A 503 -30.76 3.94 -10.17
N ASN A 504 -31.03 4.85 -11.11
CA ASN A 504 -30.78 4.62 -12.53
C ASN A 504 -29.30 4.35 -12.81
N LYS A 505 -28.38 5.07 -12.14
CA LYS A 505 -26.93 4.90 -12.29
C LYS A 505 -26.46 3.56 -11.74
N LEU A 506 -26.98 3.14 -10.58
CA LEU A 506 -26.64 1.87 -9.93
C LEU A 506 -27.23 0.66 -10.66
N GLN A 507 -28.42 0.80 -11.26
CA GLN A 507 -29.08 -0.24 -12.06
C GLN A 507 -28.59 -0.31 -13.52
N SER A 508 -27.52 0.40 -13.87
CA SER A 508 -26.91 0.32 -15.19
C SER A 508 -26.23 -1.03 -15.41
N LYS A 509 -26.47 -1.66 -16.56
CA LYS A 509 -25.83 -2.92 -16.98
C LYS A 509 -24.31 -2.81 -17.15
N GLU A 510 -23.76 -1.60 -17.21
CA GLU A 510 -22.32 -1.36 -17.35
C GLU A 510 -21.56 -1.47 -16.01
N LYS A 511 -22.26 -1.67 -14.88
CA LYS A 511 -21.65 -1.76 -13.55
C LYS A 511 -21.16 -3.18 -13.28
N ASN A 512 -19.82 -3.33 -13.22
CA ASN A 512 -19.14 -4.62 -13.03
C ASN A 512 -18.64 -4.81 -11.57
N TYR A 513 -19.31 -4.24 -10.56
CA TYR A 513 -18.91 -4.35 -9.16
C TYR A 513 -20.09 -4.69 -8.23
N ASN A 514 -19.79 -5.21 -7.04
CA ASN A 514 -20.77 -5.62 -6.02
C ASN A 514 -21.49 -4.39 -5.42
N LEU A 515 -22.82 -4.37 -5.48
CA LEU A 515 -23.69 -3.26 -5.03
C LEU A 515 -24.22 -3.40 -3.58
N SER A 516 -23.71 -4.36 -2.80
CA SER A 516 -24.21 -4.62 -1.44
C SER A 516 -24.04 -3.43 -0.50
N ASN A 517 -22.95 -2.66 -0.65
CA ASN A 517 -22.68 -1.49 0.19
C ASN A 517 -23.63 -0.34 -0.16
N GLU A 518 -23.82 -0.06 -1.44
CA GLU A 518 -24.77 0.96 -1.92
C GLU A 518 -26.20 0.64 -1.48
N TYR A 519 -26.61 -0.63 -1.59
CA TYR A 519 -27.88 -1.10 -1.04
C TYR A 519 -27.98 -0.83 0.47
N SER A 520 -26.94 -1.16 1.23
CA SER A 520 -26.94 -1.01 2.69
C SER A 520 -27.10 0.45 3.12
N PHE A 521 -26.44 1.40 2.44
CA PHE A 521 -26.59 2.84 2.73
C PHE A 521 -28.00 3.34 2.42
N LEU A 522 -28.56 2.93 1.28
CA LEU A 522 -29.90 3.33 0.85
C LEU A 522 -30.97 2.75 1.79
N TYR A 523 -30.86 1.45 2.15
CA TYR A 523 -31.74 0.79 3.12
C TYR A 523 -31.72 1.49 4.48
N PHE A 524 -30.53 1.78 5.02
CA PHE A 524 -30.42 2.44 6.31
C PHE A 524 -31.02 3.86 6.29
N THR A 525 -30.83 4.59 5.19
CA THR A 525 -31.43 5.91 5.00
C THR A 525 -32.95 5.82 4.91
N SER A 526 -33.50 4.81 4.23
CA SER A 526 -34.95 4.60 4.15
C SER A 526 -35.57 4.26 5.50
N GLU A 527 -34.89 3.46 6.33
CA GLU A 527 -35.34 3.14 7.69
C GLU A 527 -35.37 4.39 8.60
N ILE A 528 -34.41 5.30 8.44
CA ILE A 528 -34.38 6.58 9.20
C ILE A 528 -35.56 7.48 8.83
N LEU A 529 -35.85 7.60 7.53
CA LEU A 529 -36.98 8.41 7.06
C LEU A 529 -38.32 7.74 7.36
N ASN A 530 -38.36 6.40 7.28
CA ASN A 530 -39.56 5.58 7.44
C ASN A 530 -40.71 5.99 6.49
N VAL A 531 -40.38 6.18 5.22
CA VAL A 531 -41.34 6.54 4.14
C VAL A 531 -41.60 5.30 3.26
N ASN A 532 -42.87 4.96 3.06
CA ASN A 532 -43.30 3.75 2.35
C ASN A 532 -42.84 3.72 0.88
N GLU A 533 -42.92 4.86 0.21
CA GLU A 533 -42.49 5.03 -1.17
C GLU A 533 -40.98 4.78 -1.30
N PHE A 534 -40.19 5.31 -0.36
CA PHE A 534 -38.75 5.08 -0.37
C PHE A 534 -38.43 3.60 -0.12
N SER A 535 -39.08 2.99 0.87
CA SER A 535 -38.94 1.56 1.16
C SER A 535 -39.29 0.68 -0.05
N SER A 536 -40.31 1.06 -0.82
CA SER A 536 -40.69 0.37 -2.07
C SER A 536 -39.62 0.48 -3.16
N MET A 537 -38.95 1.64 -3.27
CA MET A 537 -37.81 1.80 -4.19
C MET A 537 -36.64 0.89 -3.79
N ILE A 538 -36.35 0.75 -2.49
CA ILE A 538 -35.30 -0.15 -1.98
C ILE A 538 -35.60 -1.61 -2.32
N LYS A 539 -36.84 -2.06 -2.10
CA LYS A 539 -37.26 -3.42 -2.45
C LYS A 539 -37.13 -3.71 -3.94
N SER A 540 -37.51 -2.75 -4.78
CA SER A 540 -37.32 -2.85 -6.24
C SER A 540 -35.83 -2.99 -6.61
N PHE A 541 -34.97 -2.21 -5.96
CA PHE A 541 -33.53 -2.27 -6.15
C PHE A 541 -32.92 -3.60 -5.68
N GLU A 542 -33.34 -4.13 -4.53
CA GLU A 542 -32.90 -5.45 -4.04
C GLU A 542 -33.25 -6.55 -5.05
N LYS A 543 -34.50 -6.56 -5.53
CA LYS A 543 -34.96 -7.53 -6.54
C LYS A 543 -34.11 -7.44 -7.81
N TRP A 544 -33.79 -6.22 -8.24
CA TRP A 544 -32.92 -6.00 -9.38
C TRP A 544 -31.51 -6.58 -9.14
N ILE A 545 -30.92 -6.37 -7.96
CA ILE A 545 -29.61 -6.95 -7.60
C ILE A 545 -29.67 -8.47 -7.63
N ARG A 546 -30.68 -9.10 -7.03
CA ARG A 546 -30.81 -10.58 -7.02
C ARG A 546 -30.88 -11.17 -8.43
N VAL A 547 -31.53 -10.47 -9.37
CA VAL A 547 -31.63 -10.92 -10.77
C VAL A 547 -30.33 -10.71 -11.55
N ASN A 548 -29.65 -9.58 -11.36
CA ASN A 548 -28.50 -9.20 -12.20
C ASN A 548 -27.14 -9.57 -11.59
N GLN A 549 -27.10 -9.84 -10.28
CA GLN A 549 -25.91 -10.24 -9.52
C GLN A 549 -26.26 -11.40 -8.56
N PRO A 550 -26.66 -12.57 -9.09
CA PRO A 550 -27.13 -13.69 -8.27
C PRO A 550 -26.04 -14.21 -7.33
N GLY A 551 -26.42 -14.56 -6.10
CA GLY A 551 -25.50 -15.12 -5.09
C GLY A 551 -24.88 -14.10 -4.13
N ILE A 552 -24.93 -12.78 -4.45
CA ILE A 552 -24.30 -11.75 -3.61
C ILE A 552 -24.85 -11.74 -2.19
N PHE A 553 -26.18 -11.76 -2.03
CA PHE A 553 -26.78 -11.71 -0.69
C PHE A 553 -26.62 -13.03 0.04
N GLU A 554 -26.69 -14.16 -0.67
CA GLU A 554 -26.52 -15.49 -0.09
C GLU A 554 -25.11 -15.69 0.49
N GLU A 555 -24.08 -15.12 -0.15
CA GLU A 555 -22.72 -15.09 0.40
C GLU A 555 -22.64 -14.26 1.69
N LEU A 556 -23.27 -13.08 1.72
CA LEU A 556 -23.29 -12.20 2.90
C LEU A 556 -24.04 -12.84 4.07
N LEU A 557 -25.17 -13.49 3.82
CA LEU A 557 -25.94 -14.22 4.83
C LEU A 557 -25.15 -15.40 5.42
N LYS A 558 -24.40 -16.14 4.59
CA LYS A 558 -23.53 -17.23 5.05
C LYS A 558 -22.41 -16.76 5.98
N ILE A 559 -21.85 -15.57 5.75
CA ILE A 559 -20.82 -14.98 6.61
C ILE A 559 -21.38 -14.78 8.03
N ASN A 560 -22.63 -14.36 8.16
CA ASN A 560 -23.25 -14.09 9.46
C ASN A 560 -23.74 -15.34 10.19
N MET A 561 -24.20 -16.37 9.45
CA MET A 561 -24.53 -17.67 10.05
C MET A 561 -23.32 -18.33 10.71
N LYS A 562 -22.13 -18.22 10.10
CA LYS A 562 -20.87 -18.74 10.67
C LYS A 562 -20.42 -18.03 11.95
N LYS A 563 -20.99 -16.87 12.28
CA LYS A 563 -20.70 -16.11 13.50
C LYS A 563 -21.66 -16.44 14.66
N ALA A 564 -22.81 -17.04 14.36
CA ALA A 564 -23.84 -17.42 15.33
C ALA A 564 -23.63 -18.84 15.90
N VAL A 565 -22.70 -19.61 15.33
CA VAL A 565 -22.20 -20.91 15.80
C VAL A 565 -20.83 -20.68 16.42
#